data_AF-A0A9Q7XPJ8-F1
#
_entry.id   AF-A0A9Q7XPJ8-F1
#
_cell.length_a   1.000
_cell.length_b   1.000
_cell.length_c   1.000
_cell.angle_alpha   90.00
_cell.angle_beta   90.00
_cell.angle_gamma   90.00
#
_symmetry.space_group_name_H-M   'P 1'
#
loop_
_entity.id
_entity.type
_entity.pdbx_description
1 polymer ?
#
loop_
_entity_poly.entity_id
_entity_poly.type
_entity_poly.pdbx_seq_one_letter_code
_entity_poly.pdbx_strand_id
1 'polypeptide(L)'
;MSSISSVRVSPLAYKKLIFHTAKYPTARVFGLLLADTTSSSNLTITDSIPLSHHWTALAPMAEAALSLASAFASSKNLAVVGLYEAPELVSDRNVSQQASKLAEKIATLVGKEALLLHINNATLLSPNNHSLSGFTVAANTSTGGKGEAKPKQLQESAVLLQDSAKAKELEGAVREERKWEKLVDFDDHLEDPSLDWLQNSAITA
;
A
#
# COMPACT_ATOMS: atom_id res chain seq x y z
N MET A 1 -3.76 -23.10 5.12
CA MET A 1 -3.27 -21.75 4.75
C MET A 1 -4.45 -20.81 4.84
N SER A 2 -4.44 -19.86 5.77
CA SER A 2 -5.55 -18.91 5.92
C SER A 2 -5.48 -17.92 4.77
N SER A 3 -6.47 -17.95 3.87
CA SER A 3 -6.57 -17.00 2.78
C SER A 3 -7.25 -15.73 3.27
N ILE A 4 -6.82 -14.58 2.74
CA ILE A 4 -7.40 -13.27 3.09
C ILE A 4 -8.85 -13.24 2.58
N SER A 5 -9.81 -13.11 3.48
CA SER A 5 -11.25 -13.11 3.16
C SER A 5 -11.86 -11.72 3.14
N SER A 6 -11.39 -10.81 4.00
CA SER A 6 -11.82 -9.41 4.01
C SER A 6 -10.69 -8.49 4.46
N VAL A 7 -10.76 -7.24 4.01
CA VAL A 7 -9.77 -6.19 4.26
C VAL A 7 -10.53 -4.94 4.71
N ARG A 8 -10.16 -4.40 5.88
CA ARG A 8 -10.63 -3.10 6.37
C ARG A 8 -9.47 -2.12 6.39
N VAL A 9 -9.62 -0.98 5.75
CA VAL A 9 -8.58 0.05 5.70
C VAL A 9 -8.92 1.16 6.69
N SER A 10 -8.00 1.46 7.60
CA SER A 10 -8.16 2.55 8.56
C SER A 10 -8.15 3.92 7.86
N PRO A 11 -8.73 4.96 8.48
CA PRO A 11 -8.70 6.31 7.92
C PRO A 11 -7.28 6.84 7.72
N LEU A 12 -6.35 6.52 8.62
CA LEU A 12 -4.95 6.92 8.51
C LEU A 12 -4.27 6.28 7.30
N ALA A 13 -4.40 4.95 7.16
CA ALA A 13 -3.80 4.21 6.07
C ALA A 13 -4.33 4.68 4.72
N TYR A 14 -5.65 4.92 4.64
CA TYR A 14 -6.30 5.44 3.44
C TYR A 14 -5.83 6.86 3.11
N LYS A 15 -5.77 7.75 4.10
CA LYS A 15 -5.31 9.13 3.92
C LYS A 15 -3.88 9.22 3.41
N LYS A 16 -2.94 8.49 4.01
CA LYS A 16 -1.54 8.45 3.56
C LYS A 16 -1.42 7.93 2.13
N LEU A 17 -2.15 6.86 1.79
CA LEU A 17 -2.20 6.30 0.44
C LEU A 17 -2.66 7.34 -0.58
N ILE A 18 -3.79 8.02 -0.32
CA ILE A 18 -4.36 9.03 -1.22
C ILE A 18 -3.50 10.29 -1.30
N PHE A 19 -2.85 10.68 -0.19
CA PHE A 19 -1.89 11.79 -0.22
C PHE A 19 -0.66 11.44 -1.04
N HIS A 20 -0.21 10.18 -1.00
CA HIS A 20 0.92 9.73 -1.79
C HIS A 20 0.63 9.85 -3.29
N THR A 21 -0.55 9.37 -3.72
CA THR A 21 -0.98 9.50 -5.11
C THR A 21 -1.21 10.96 -5.52
N ALA A 22 -1.73 11.79 -4.62
CA ALA A 22 -1.97 13.21 -4.89
C ALA A 22 -0.66 14.02 -5.00
N LYS A 23 0.37 13.66 -4.22
CA LYS A 23 1.71 14.28 -4.30
C LYS A 23 2.39 13.98 -5.64
N TYR A 24 2.20 12.77 -6.18
CA TYR A 24 2.83 12.32 -7.41
C TYR A 24 1.80 11.83 -8.46
N PRO A 25 0.97 12.73 -9.03
CA PRO A 25 -0.19 12.34 -9.84
C PRO A 25 0.16 11.74 -11.20
N THR A 26 1.37 11.99 -11.70
CA THR A 26 1.85 11.50 -13.01
C THR A 26 2.83 10.34 -12.89
N ALA A 27 3.09 9.85 -11.68
CA ALA A 27 4.01 8.76 -11.42
C ALA A 27 3.27 7.53 -10.92
N ARG A 28 3.85 6.36 -11.18
CA ARG A 28 3.41 5.14 -10.50
C ARG A 28 3.94 5.17 -9.07
N VAL A 29 3.06 5.00 -8.09
CA VAL A 29 3.43 5.03 -6.68
C VAL A 29 3.23 3.68 -6.01
N PHE A 30 4.16 3.34 -5.13
CA PHE A 30 4.09 2.15 -4.29
C PHE A 30 4.12 2.52 -2.82
N GLY A 31 3.54 1.68 -1.99
CA GLY A 31 3.73 1.76 -0.54
C GLY A 31 3.37 0.46 0.16
N LEU A 32 3.78 0.34 1.42
CA LEU A 32 3.60 -0.84 2.24
C LEU A 32 2.35 -0.71 3.11
N LEU A 33 1.67 -1.82 3.33
CA LEU A 33 0.47 -1.91 4.17
C LEU A 33 0.82 -2.57 5.50
N LEU A 34 0.47 -1.91 6.60
CA LEU A 34 0.70 -2.42 7.95
C LEU A 34 -0.60 -2.90 8.57
N ALA A 35 -0.52 -4.01 9.29
CA ALA A 35 -1.62 -4.52 10.10
C ALA A 35 -1.09 -5.09 11.41
N ASP A 36 -1.98 -5.29 12.37
CA ASP A 36 -1.66 -5.98 13.62
C ASP A 36 -1.32 -7.45 13.32
N THR A 37 -0.24 -7.93 13.95
CA THR A 37 0.28 -9.31 13.86
C THR A 37 -0.75 -10.40 14.17
N THR A 38 -1.81 -10.08 14.90
CA THR A 38 -2.91 -10.98 15.28
C THR A 38 -3.95 -11.19 14.18
N SER A 39 -3.93 -10.38 13.12
CA SER A 39 -4.89 -10.45 12.01
C SER A 39 -4.63 -11.71 11.17
N SER A 40 -5.61 -12.60 11.08
CA SER A 40 -5.50 -13.85 10.32
C SER A 40 -6.17 -13.76 8.95
N SER A 41 -7.48 -14.00 8.86
CA SER A 41 -8.24 -13.99 7.59
C SER A 41 -8.90 -12.64 7.29
N ASN A 42 -9.24 -11.87 8.33
CA ASN A 42 -9.78 -10.52 8.21
C ASN A 42 -8.68 -9.52 8.54
N LEU A 43 -8.08 -8.93 7.51
CA LEU A 43 -6.99 -7.97 7.68
C LEU A 43 -7.57 -6.59 8.01
N THR A 44 -7.09 -6.00 9.11
CA THR A 44 -7.33 -4.59 9.40
C THR A 44 -6.04 -3.83 9.16
N ILE A 45 -5.99 -3.07 8.07
CA ILE A 45 -4.85 -2.23 7.72
C ILE A 45 -4.89 -1.01 8.62
N THR A 46 -3.96 -0.94 9.57
CA THR A 46 -3.90 0.09 10.60
C THR A 46 -3.18 1.34 10.11
N ASP A 47 -2.13 1.17 9.29
CA ASP A 47 -1.33 2.26 8.75
C ASP A 47 -0.74 1.87 7.37
N SER A 48 -0.21 2.84 6.65
CA SER A 48 0.52 2.63 5.40
C SER A 48 1.82 3.44 5.38
N ILE A 49 2.85 2.90 4.73
CA ILE A 49 4.16 3.55 4.57
C ILE A 49 4.38 3.84 3.08
N PRO A 50 4.39 5.11 2.64
CA PRO A 50 4.76 5.48 1.28
C PRO A 50 6.17 5.00 0.96
N LEU A 51 6.32 4.27 -0.16
CA LEU A 51 7.59 3.66 -0.54
C LEU A 51 8.28 4.47 -1.63
N SER A 52 7.75 4.48 -2.85
CA SER A 52 8.48 5.06 -3.98
C SER A 52 7.56 5.69 -5.00
N HIS A 53 8.09 6.65 -5.73
CA HIS A 53 7.44 7.35 -6.85
C HIS A 53 8.36 7.54 -8.08
N HIS A 54 9.68 7.43 -7.91
CA HIS A 54 10.66 7.48 -9.01
C HIS A 54 11.33 6.12 -9.26
N TRP A 55 11.85 5.46 -8.23
CA TRP A 55 12.69 4.25 -8.39
C TRP A 55 11.93 2.94 -8.25
N THR A 56 10.75 2.89 -8.85
CA THR A 56 9.81 1.77 -8.76
C THR A 56 10.32 0.43 -9.30
N ALA A 57 11.38 0.45 -10.13
CA ALA A 57 11.96 -0.75 -10.76
C ALA A 57 13.24 -1.27 -10.09
N LEU A 58 13.80 -0.58 -9.08
CA LEU A 58 15.07 -0.97 -8.46
C LEU A 58 14.84 -1.94 -7.28
N ALA A 59 14.96 -3.24 -7.56
CA ALA A 59 14.82 -4.30 -6.56
C ALA A 59 15.67 -4.09 -5.28
N PRO A 60 16.95 -3.64 -5.33
CA PRO A 60 17.75 -3.49 -4.12
C PRO A 60 17.19 -2.44 -3.13
N MET A 61 16.69 -1.31 -3.64
CA MET A 61 16.18 -0.23 -2.80
C MET A 61 14.83 -0.59 -2.18
N ALA A 62 13.94 -1.21 -2.95
CA ALA A 62 12.68 -1.72 -2.43
C ALA A 62 12.88 -2.79 -1.33
N GLU A 63 13.92 -3.61 -1.45
CA GLU A 63 14.27 -4.61 -0.44
C GLU A 63 14.84 -3.99 0.84
N ALA A 64 15.73 -3.00 0.70
CA ALA A 64 16.27 -2.26 1.83
C ALA A 64 15.14 -1.54 2.60
N ALA A 65 14.27 -0.85 1.86
CA ALA A 65 13.10 -0.19 2.44
C ALA A 65 12.14 -1.18 3.10
N LEU A 66 11.85 -2.32 2.47
CA LEU A 66 11.03 -3.37 3.08
C LEU A 66 11.65 -3.88 4.39
N SER A 67 12.97 -4.06 4.45
CA SER A 67 13.67 -4.46 5.67
C SER A 67 13.54 -3.41 6.78
N LEU A 68 13.78 -2.13 6.46
CA LEU A 68 13.65 -1.01 7.40
C LEU A 68 12.21 -0.85 7.90
N ALA A 69 11.24 -0.87 7.00
CA ALA A 69 9.83 -0.77 7.32
C ALA A 69 9.34 -1.96 8.16
N SER A 70 9.85 -3.17 7.90
CA SER A 70 9.52 -4.36 8.70
C SER A 70 10.07 -4.27 10.13
N ALA A 71 11.30 -3.77 10.29
CA ALA A 71 11.88 -3.54 11.61
C ALA A 71 11.09 -2.47 12.39
N PHE A 72 10.74 -1.37 11.73
CA PHE A 72 9.89 -0.33 12.30
C PHE A 72 8.50 -0.85 12.69
N ALA A 73 7.83 -1.58 11.80
CA ALA A 73 6.52 -2.17 12.07
C ALA A 73 6.60 -3.09 13.30
N SER A 74 7.62 -3.94 13.38
CA SER A 74 7.84 -4.84 14.51
C SER A 74 8.01 -4.08 15.82
N SER A 75 8.72 -2.94 15.81
CA SER A 75 8.86 -2.07 16.99
C SER A 75 7.53 -1.48 17.51
N LYS A 76 6.51 -1.44 16.64
CA LYS A 76 5.15 -0.97 16.95
C LYS A 76 4.12 -2.11 17.10
N ASN A 77 4.56 -3.37 17.19
CA ASN A 77 3.71 -4.57 17.19
C ASN A 77 2.83 -4.71 15.93
N LEU A 78 3.31 -4.18 14.81
CA LEU A 78 2.69 -4.29 13.49
C LEU A 78 3.52 -5.21 12.59
N ALA A 79 2.90 -5.73 11.54
CA ALA A 79 3.57 -6.46 10.47
C ALA A 79 3.25 -5.82 9.11
N VAL A 80 4.20 -5.89 8.20
CA VAL A 80 3.97 -5.60 6.78
C VAL A 80 3.17 -6.77 6.21
N VAL A 81 1.93 -6.51 5.79
CA VAL A 81 1.01 -7.54 5.28
C VAL A 81 0.77 -7.45 3.78
N GLY A 82 1.30 -6.42 3.13
CA GLY A 82 1.04 -6.18 1.73
C GLY A 82 1.61 -4.89 1.19
N LEU A 83 1.20 -4.54 -0.02
CA LEU A 83 1.55 -3.29 -0.67
C LEU A 83 0.34 -2.66 -1.37
N TYR A 84 0.41 -1.36 -1.61
CA TYR A 84 -0.48 -0.67 -2.51
C TYR A 84 0.27 -0.17 -3.74
N GLU A 85 -0.42 -0.11 -4.86
CA GLU A 85 0.04 0.44 -6.13
C GLU A 85 -0.99 1.44 -6.64
N ALA A 86 -0.53 2.60 -7.10
CA ALA A 86 -1.30 3.45 -7.99
C ALA A 86 -0.56 3.59 -9.33
N PRO A 87 -1.20 3.28 -10.47
CA PRO A 87 -0.57 3.37 -11.77
C PRO A 87 -0.35 4.84 -12.18
N GLU A 88 0.58 5.07 -13.12
CA GLU A 88 0.80 6.42 -13.69
C GLU A 88 -0.37 6.85 -14.61
N LEU A 89 -0.97 5.89 -15.33
CA LEU A 89 -2.06 6.12 -16.25
C LEU A 89 -3.41 5.93 -15.56
N VAL A 90 -4.25 6.95 -15.63
CA VAL A 90 -5.60 6.94 -15.06
C VAL A 90 -6.51 5.86 -15.65
N SER A 91 -6.21 5.36 -16.85
CA SER A 91 -6.96 4.26 -17.51
C SER A 91 -6.51 2.87 -17.08
N ASP A 92 -5.37 2.73 -16.40
CA ASP A 92 -4.84 1.42 -16.04
C ASP A 92 -5.61 0.81 -14.86
N ARG A 93 -6.04 -0.43 -15.04
CA ARG A 93 -6.82 -1.21 -14.07
C ARG A 93 -6.12 -2.50 -13.68
N ASN A 94 -4.97 -2.78 -14.30
CA ASN A 94 -4.24 -4.01 -14.08
C ASN A 94 -3.12 -3.75 -13.08
N VAL A 95 -2.88 -4.76 -12.25
CA VAL A 95 -1.72 -4.81 -11.37
C VAL A 95 -0.45 -4.93 -12.21
N SER A 96 0.59 -4.18 -11.88
CA SER A 96 1.87 -4.29 -12.57
C SER A 96 2.66 -5.55 -12.19
N GLN A 97 3.58 -5.94 -13.06
CA GLN A 97 4.48 -7.07 -12.78
C GLN A 97 5.40 -6.76 -11.58
N GLN A 98 5.78 -5.49 -11.41
CA GLN A 98 6.59 -5.00 -10.30
C GLN A 98 5.85 -5.17 -8.97
N ALA A 99 4.59 -4.73 -8.92
CA ALA A 99 3.71 -4.92 -7.77
C ALA A 99 3.59 -6.41 -7.40
N SER A 100 3.36 -7.26 -8.41
CA SER A 100 3.21 -8.70 -8.22
C SER A 100 4.47 -9.32 -7.60
N LYS A 101 5.66 -8.96 -8.10
CA LYS A 101 6.95 -9.45 -7.58
C LYS A 101 7.25 -8.97 -6.16
N LEU A 102 6.96 -7.70 -5.86
CA LEU A 102 7.12 -7.17 -4.51
C LEU A 102 6.16 -7.86 -3.52
N ALA A 103 4.90 -8.07 -3.92
CA ALA A 103 3.93 -8.79 -3.11
C ALA A 103 4.36 -10.25 -2.86
N GLU A 104 4.86 -10.94 -3.89
CA GLU A 104 5.40 -12.30 -3.79
C GLU A 104 6.57 -12.37 -2.80
N LYS A 105 7.44 -11.35 -2.81
CA LYS A 105 8.56 -11.24 -1.86
C LYS A 105 8.09 -11.00 -0.43
N ILE A 106 7.10 -10.12 -0.23
CA ILE A 106 6.47 -9.91 1.08
C ILE A 106 5.83 -11.22 1.57
N ALA A 107 5.09 -11.92 0.70
CA ALA A 107 4.44 -13.18 1.03
C ALA A 107 5.46 -14.26 1.46
N THR A 108 6.60 -14.32 0.76
CA THR A 108 7.71 -15.23 1.09
C THR A 108 8.34 -14.91 2.44
N LEU A 109 8.55 -13.63 2.77
CA LEU A 109 9.14 -13.21 4.04
C LEU A 109 8.21 -13.45 5.23
N VAL A 110 6.91 -13.21 5.06
CA VAL A 110 5.90 -13.35 6.11
C VAL A 110 5.44 -14.81 6.26
N GLY A 111 5.59 -15.63 5.21
CA GLY A 111 5.10 -17.02 5.18
C GLY A 111 3.57 -17.11 5.06
N LYS A 112 2.90 -16.06 4.59
CA LYS A 112 1.45 -15.95 4.39
C LYS A 112 1.15 -15.27 3.05
N GLU A 113 -0.10 -15.30 2.59
CA GLU A 113 -0.51 -14.50 1.43
C GLU A 113 -0.33 -13.00 1.73
N ALA A 114 0.23 -12.25 0.78
CA ALA A 114 0.33 -10.80 0.84
C ALA A 114 -0.90 -10.16 0.20
N LEU A 115 -1.33 -9.04 0.77
CA LEU A 115 -2.34 -8.17 0.19
C LEU A 115 -1.72 -7.21 -0.84
N LEU A 116 -2.39 -7.03 -1.95
CA LEU A 116 -2.05 -6.03 -2.95
C LEU A 116 -3.26 -5.15 -3.24
N LEU A 117 -3.17 -3.87 -2.91
CA LEU A 117 -4.23 -2.90 -3.18
C LEU A 117 -3.89 -2.11 -4.45
N HIS A 118 -4.67 -2.31 -5.51
CA HIS A 118 -4.60 -1.50 -6.72
C HIS A 118 -5.51 -0.29 -6.58
N ILE A 119 -4.99 0.90 -6.86
CA ILE A 119 -5.70 2.16 -6.72
C ILE A 119 -6.18 2.62 -8.09
N ASN A 120 -7.48 2.88 -8.19
CA ASN A 120 -8.09 3.48 -9.36
C ASN A 120 -8.05 5.01 -9.28
N ASN A 121 -7.05 5.61 -9.94
CA ASN A 121 -6.88 7.07 -9.96
C ASN A 121 -8.08 7.83 -10.54
N ALA A 122 -8.93 7.21 -11.36
CA ALA A 122 -10.10 7.86 -11.94
C ALA A 122 -11.20 8.16 -10.91
N THR A 123 -11.23 7.40 -9.81
CA THR A 123 -12.26 7.54 -8.76
C THR A 123 -11.69 8.07 -7.44
N LEU A 124 -10.41 8.47 -7.41
CA LEU A 124 -9.62 8.72 -6.20
C LEU A 124 -10.27 9.69 -5.20
N LEU A 125 -10.97 10.69 -5.72
CA LEU A 125 -11.67 11.73 -4.96
C LEU A 125 -13.20 11.62 -5.09
N SER A 126 -13.71 10.47 -5.54
CA SER A 126 -15.16 10.28 -5.65
C SER A 126 -15.78 10.08 -4.25
N PRO A 127 -16.75 10.91 -3.85
CA PRO A 127 -17.26 10.89 -2.46
C PRO A 127 -18.08 9.64 -2.13
N ASN A 128 -18.58 8.91 -3.14
CA ASN A 128 -19.55 7.85 -2.92
C ASN A 128 -18.96 6.43 -2.90
N ASN A 129 -17.73 6.24 -3.38
CA ASN A 129 -17.07 4.93 -3.48
C ASN A 129 -15.58 5.04 -3.14
N HIS A 130 -14.97 3.96 -2.65
CA HIS A 130 -13.51 3.89 -2.52
C HIS A 130 -12.84 3.40 -3.81
N SER A 131 -11.63 3.86 -4.06
CA SER A 131 -10.87 3.55 -5.29
C SER A 131 -10.02 2.30 -5.22
N LEU A 132 -10.22 1.48 -4.20
CA LEU A 132 -9.36 0.34 -3.91
C LEU A 132 -9.92 -0.95 -4.52
N SER A 133 -9.07 -1.69 -5.22
CA SER A 133 -9.30 -3.08 -5.64
C SER A 133 -8.26 -3.97 -4.98
N GLY A 134 -8.71 -5.01 -4.27
CA GLY A 134 -7.84 -5.91 -3.53
C GLY A 134 -7.45 -7.15 -4.33
N PHE A 135 -6.20 -7.57 -4.20
CA PHE A 135 -5.66 -8.80 -4.76
C PHE A 135 -4.87 -9.56 -3.68
N THR A 136 -4.84 -10.88 -3.77
CA THR A 136 -3.96 -11.71 -2.93
C THR A 136 -2.84 -12.30 -3.77
N VAL A 137 -1.64 -12.33 -3.19
CA VAL A 137 -0.45 -12.90 -3.82
C VAL A 137 0.14 -13.93 -2.86
N ALA A 138 0.28 -15.16 -3.33
CA ALA A 138 0.86 -16.24 -2.55
C ALA A 138 2.39 -16.24 -2.67
N ALA A 139 3.07 -16.75 -1.64
CA ALA A 139 4.50 -16.99 -1.70
C ALA A 139 4.82 -18.02 -2.79
N ASN A 140 5.89 -17.79 -3.55
CA ASN A 140 6.35 -18.76 -4.53
C ASN A 140 7.24 -19.79 -3.84
N THR A 141 6.66 -20.95 -3.55
CA THR A 141 7.38 -22.07 -2.91
C THR A 141 8.03 -23.01 -3.93
N SER A 142 8.03 -22.68 -5.22
CA SER A 142 8.51 -23.59 -6.26
C SER A 142 10.01 -23.46 -6.49
N THR A 143 10.79 -24.39 -5.93
CA THR A 143 12.23 -24.54 -6.18
C THR A 143 12.57 -25.07 -7.58
N GLY A 144 11.70 -24.87 -8.59
CA GLY A 144 11.90 -25.44 -9.93
C GLY A 144 10.80 -25.26 -10.99
N GLY A 145 9.88 -24.30 -10.85
CA GLY A 145 8.77 -24.12 -11.81
C GLY A 145 8.67 -22.70 -12.37
N LYS A 146 8.66 -22.56 -13.70
CA LYS A 146 8.54 -21.29 -14.47
C LYS A 146 7.15 -20.63 -14.35
N GLY A 147 6.69 -20.29 -13.15
CA GLY A 147 5.42 -19.58 -12.95
C GLY A 147 5.57 -18.42 -11.97
N GLU A 148 5.42 -17.19 -12.46
CA GLU A 148 5.26 -16.00 -11.60
C GLU A 148 3.95 -16.15 -10.81
N ALA A 149 3.96 -15.81 -9.51
CA ALA A 149 2.75 -15.86 -8.69
C ALA A 149 1.75 -14.82 -9.20
N LYS A 150 0.65 -15.28 -9.81
CA LYS A 150 -0.37 -14.37 -10.34
C LYS A 150 -1.25 -13.81 -9.22
N PRO A 151 -1.43 -12.49 -9.12
CA PRO A 151 -2.39 -11.89 -8.20
C PRO A 151 -3.80 -12.42 -8.46
N LYS A 152 -4.49 -12.84 -7.41
CA LYS A 152 -5.90 -13.25 -7.46
C LYS A 152 -6.76 -12.13 -6.94
N GLN A 153 -7.69 -11.66 -7.78
CA GLN A 153 -8.58 -10.57 -7.39
C GLN A 153 -9.54 -11.02 -6.27
N LEU A 154 -9.64 -10.20 -5.23
CA LEU A 154 -10.65 -10.35 -4.19
C LEU A 154 -12.01 -9.85 -4.70
N GLN A 155 -13.10 -10.33 -4.10
CA GLN A 155 -14.42 -9.74 -4.35
C GLN A 155 -14.39 -8.25 -3.98
N GLU A 156 -15.03 -7.39 -4.76
CA GLU A 156 -15.03 -5.94 -4.48
C GLU A 156 -15.58 -5.61 -3.09
N SER A 157 -16.58 -6.36 -2.64
CA SER A 157 -17.18 -6.26 -1.29
C SER A 157 -16.24 -6.69 -0.15
N ALA A 158 -15.12 -7.36 -0.46
CA ALA A 158 -14.15 -7.79 0.53
C ALA A 158 -13.25 -6.65 1.00
N VAL A 159 -13.09 -5.58 0.22
CA VAL A 159 -12.31 -4.39 0.61
C VAL A 159 -13.27 -3.33 1.10
N LEU A 160 -13.11 -2.90 2.35
CA LEU A 160 -13.97 -1.92 3.00
C LEU A 160 -13.14 -0.83 3.66
N LEU A 161 -13.64 0.40 3.67
CA LEU A 161 -13.09 1.44 4.52
C LEU A 161 -13.71 1.31 5.92
N GLN A 162 -12.90 1.48 6.96
CA GLN A 162 -13.39 1.45 8.34
C GLN A 162 -14.31 2.64 8.64
N ASP A 163 -14.04 3.80 8.04
CA ASP A 163 -14.84 5.01 8.16
C ASP A 163 -14.95 5.69 6.79
N SER A 164 -16.07 5.44 6.11
CA SER A 164 -16.37 6.04 4.81
C SER A 164 -16.71 7.54 4.89
N ALA A 165 -17.01 8.09 6.08
CA ALA A 165 -17.28 9.52 6.24
C ALA A 165 -15.97 10.31 6.18
N LYS A 166 -14.93 9.84 6.89
CA LYS A 166 -13.58 10.42 6.80
C LYS A 166 -12.98 10.35 5.40
N ALA A 167 -13.36 9.34 4.61
CA ALA A 167 -12.96 9.25 3.21
C ALA A 167 -13.57 10.37 2.34
N LYS A 168 -14.75 10.89 2.69
CA LYS A 168 -15.39 12.01 1.99
C LYS A 168 -14.72 13.34 2.30
N GLU A 169 -14.31 13.53 3.54
CA GLU A 169 -13.58 14.73 3.98
C GLU A 169 -12.20 14.84 3.31
N LEU A 170 -11.67 13.72 2.83
CA LEU A 170 -10.38 13.64 2.18
C LEU A 170 -10.29 14.46 0.88
N GLU A 171 -11.40 14.62 0.14
CA GLU A 171 -11.41 15.49 -1.05
C GLU A 171 -11.10 16.94 -0.67
N GLY A 172 -11.78 17.46 0.37
CA GLY A 172 -11.52 18.80 0.89
C GLY A 172 -10.08 18.94 1.39
N ALA A 173 -9.59 17.95 2.14
CA ALA A 173 -8.22 17.96 2.65
C ALA A 173 -7.16 17.98 1.53
N VAL A 174 -7.39 17.26 0.43
CA VAL A 174 -6.47 17.25 -0.73
C VAL A 174 -6.49 18.61 -1.44
N ARG A 175 -7.67 19.21 -1.62
CA ARG A 175 -7.83 20.47 -2.37
C ARG A 175 -7.40 21.70 -1.58
N GLU A 176 -7.74 21.77 -0.29
CA GLU A 176 -7.65 22.99 0.52
C GLU A 176 -6.45 22.99 1.46
N GLU A 177 -6.16 21.86 2.13
CA GLU A 177 -5.17 21.83 3.19
C GLU A 177 -3.73 21.59 2.69
N ARG A 178 -3.57 21.03 1.48
CA ARG A 178 -2.28 20.66 0.85
C ARG A 178 -1.32 19.89 1.76
N LYS A 179 -1.83 19.19 2.77
CA LYS A 179 -1.02 18.39 3.71
C LYS A 179 -0.27 17.26 3.03
N TRP A 180 -0.72 16.83 1.84
CA TRP A 180 -0.02 15.86 1.00
C TRP A 180 1.39 16.32 0.58
N GLU A 181 1.67 17.63 0.52
CA GLU A 181 3.03 18.16 0.24
C GLU A 181 4.03 17.77 1.33
N LYS A 182 3.56 17.55 2.56
CA LYS A 182 4.39 17.17 3.71
C LYS A 182 4.55 15.66 3.86
N LEU A 183 3.88 14.86 3.04
CA LEU A 183 4.06 13.42 3.04
C LEU A 183 5.46 13.12 2.47
N VAL A 184 6.20 12.25 3.16
CA VAL A 184 7.53 11.82 2.76
C VAL A 184 7.48 10.34 2.43
N ASP A 185 8.01 9.95 1.27
CA ASP A 185 8.25 8.54 0.93
C ASP A 185 9.73 8.16 1.03
N PHE A 186 10.08 6.92 0.71
CA PHE A 186 11.46 6.47 0.81
C PHE A 186 12.38 7.15 -0.22
N ASP A 187 11.87 7.46 -1.42
CA ASP A 187 12.63 8.19 -2.43
C ASP A 187 13.00 9.61 -1.91
N ASP A 188 12.04 10.32 -1.29
CA ASP A 188 12.31 11.61 -0.62
C ASP A 188 13.41 11.48 0.47
N HIS A 189 13.36 10.41 1.26
CA HIS A 189 14.35 10.14 2.32
C HIS A 189 15.75 9.81 1.76
N LEU A 190 15.83 9.18 0.60
CA LEU A 190 17.12 8.92 -0.06
C LEU A 190 17.77 10.22 -0.56
N GLU A 191 16.98 11.23 -0.93
CA GLU A 191 17.46 12.56 -1.29
C GLU A 191 17.83 13.39 -0.06
N ASP A 192 17.03 13.32 1.01
CA ASP A 192 17.29 13.97 2.30
C ASP A 192 17.04 13.00 3.48
N PRO A 193 18.11 12.42 4.05
CA PRO A 193 18.01 11.47 5.16
C PRO A 193 17.42 12.05 6.46
N SER A 194 17.23 13.36 6.56
CA SER A 194 16.56 14.00 7.71
C SER A 194 15.04 13.83 7.68
N LEU A 195 14.46 13.46 6.53
CA LEU A 195 13.02 13.31 6.34
C LEU A 195 12.52 11.95 6.86
N ASP A 196 11.48 11.97 7.70
CA ASP A 196 10.87 10.76 8.26
C ASP A 196 9.78 10.18 7.34
N TRP A 197 10.15 9.15 6.58
CA TRP A 197 9.24 8.41 5.70
C TRP A 197 8.44 7.29 6.40
N LEU A 198 8.89 6.84 7.57
CA LEU A 198 8.31 5.67 8.27
C LEU A 198 7.06 6.05 9.06
N GLN A 199 7.15 7.08 9.90
CA GLN A 199 6.04 7.48 10.75
C GLN A 199 5.15 8.54 10.09
N ASN A 200 5.73 9.46 9.32
CA ASN A 200 5.00 10.54 8.65
C ASN A 200 4.11 11.31 9.66
N SER A 201 4.70 11.75 10.77
CA SER A 201 3.97 12.33 11.93
C SER A 201 3.12 13.57 11.61
N ALA A 202 3.40 14.25 10.50
CA ALA A 202 2.60 15.37 10.01
C ALA A 202 1.19 14.96 9.52
N ILE A 203 0.97 13.66 9.24
CA ILE A 203 -0.29 13.14 8.72
C ILE A 203 -1.03 12.37 9.81
N THR A 204 -2.17 12.91 10.23
CA THR A 204 -3.04 12.31 11.26
C THR A 204 -4.37 11.84 10.67
N ALA A 205 -4.97 10.85 11.33
CA ALA A 205 -6.25 10.22 10.97
C ALA A 205 -7.45 11.18 11.04
#